data_AF-A0A0J8RV64-F1
#
_entry.id   AF-A0A0J8RV64-F1
#
_cell.length_a   1.000
_cell.length_b   1.000
_cell.length_c   1.000
_cell.angle_alpha   90.00
_cell.angle_beta   90.00
_cell.angle_gamma   90.00
#
_symmetry.space_group_name_H-M   'P 1'
#
loop_
_entity.id
_entity.type
_entity.pdbx_description
1 polymer ?
#
loop_
_entity_poly.entity_id
_entity_poly.type
_entity_poly.pdbx_seq_one_letter_code
_entity_poly.pdbx_strand_id
1 'polypeptide(L)'
;MADHSTLIGTSQVLGITASGVLAGGILNFSVALVPTLILPGATSKRTFDSSFQPGTPVSHIASQWHHAYGIGKSIVPLASLITASVYTYLSYHFRQGTLTRQGNVVAANYYLLAALFTIAPVPFTLLIMKPTNNKLIAKAKSAETEGLVAQKEKDVQGELRASRDEAEVQSWLKTWSRLNVVRGLFPLVGTICAAMAIIS
;
A
#
# COMPACT_ATOMS: atom_id res chain seq x y z
N MET A 1 -29.81 25.59 1.75
CA MET A 1 -29.01 25.12 2.89
C MET A 1 -29.09 23.60 2.89
N ALA A 2 -28.01 22.89 2.62
CA ALA A 2 -28.03 21.43 2.80
C ALA A 2 -28.34 21.15 4.26
N ASP A 3 -29.33 20.31 4.51
CA ASP A 3 -29.75 19.97 5.86
C ASP A 3 -28.55 19.37 6.61
N HIS A 4 -28.32 19.80 7.86
CA HIS A 4 -27.07 19.50 8.57
C HIS A 4 -26.84 17.98 8.73
N SER A 5 -27.94 17.23 8.78
CA SER A 5 -27.97 15.76 8.77
C SER A 5 -27.41 15.16 7.47
N THR A 6 -27.76 15.74 6.31
CA THR A 6 -27.30 15.29 5.00
C THR A 6 -25.79 15.44 4.85
N LEU A 7 -25.21 16.53 5.37
CA LEU A 7 -23.76 16.76 5.32
C LEU A 7 -22.96 15.74 6.18
N ILE A 8 -23.51 15.35 7.33
CA ILE A 8 -22.90 14.34 8.20
C ILE A 8 -22.96 12.98 7.51
N GLY A 9 -24.13 12.59 6.99
CA GLY A 9 -24.31 11.33 6.29
C GLY A 9 -23.41 11.19 5.06
N THR A 10 -23.31 12.23 4.24
CA THR A 10 -22.40 12.22 3.08
C THR A 10 -20.93 12.11 3.50
N SER A 11 -20.53 12.80 4.57
CA SER A 11 -19.16 12.71 5.10
C SER A 11 -18.82 11.32 5.64
N GLN A 12 -19.77 10.66 6.31
CA GLN A 12 -19.60 9.28 6.81
C GLN A 12 -19.41 8.29 5.66
N VAL A 13 -20.29 8.35 4.65
CA VAL A 13 -20.21 7.50 3.46
C VAL A 13 -18.92 7.73 2.71
N LEU A 14 -18.54 9.00 2.51
CA LEU A 14 -17.31 9.39 1.82
C LEU A 14 -16.07 8.84 2.57
N GLY A 15 -16.00 9.04 3.89
CA GLY A 15 -14.87 8.59 4.70
C GLY A 15 -14.69 7.07 4.65
N ILE A 16 -15.76 6.30 4.89
CA ILE A 16 -15.72 4.83 4.87
C ILE A 16 -15.35 4.30 3.49
N THR A 17 -15.96 4.84 2.44
CA THR A 17 -15.68 4.41 1.07
C THR A 17 -14.23 4.70 0.71
N ALA A 18 -13.74 5.91 1.01
CA ALA A 18 -12.38 6.31 0.67
C ALA A 18 -11.33 5.51 1.45
N SER A 19 -11.50 5.30 2.76
CA SER A 19 -10.57 4.48 3.57
C SER A 19 -10.59 3.01 3.15
N GLY A 20 -11.76 2.46 2.83
CA GLY A 20 -11.90 1.08 2.33
C GLY A 20 -11.22 0.88 0.97
N VAL A 21 -11.41 1.82 0.04
CA VAL A 21 -10.72 1.82 -1.26
C VAL A 21 -9.20 1.95 -1.08
N LEU A 22 -8.74 2.82 -0.17
CA LEU A 22 -7.32 2.94 0.16
C LEU A 22 -6.74 1.63 0.71
N ALA A 23 -7.43 0.98 1.64
CA ALA A 23 -7.03 -0.30 2.20
C ALA A 23 -6.94 -1.37 1.11
N GLY A 24 -8.00 -1.54 0.32
CA GLY A 24 -8.05 -2.50 -0.78
C GLY A 24 -6.96 -2.22 -1.83
N GLY A 25 -6.81 -0.96 -2.22
CA GLY A 25 -5.79 -0.51 -3.16
C GLY A 25 -4.37 -0.84 -2.69
N ILE A 26 -4.05 -0.62 -1.42
CA ILE A 26 -2.74 -0.95 -0.83
C ILE A 26 -2.54 -2.47 -0.77
N LEU A 27 -3.53 -3.22 -0.26
CA LEU A 27 -3.45 -4.68 -0.11
C LEU A 27 -3.33 -5.40 -1.46
N ASN A 28 -3.94 -4.87 -2.52
CA ASN A 28 -3.87 -5.43 -3.87
C ASN A 28 -2.43 -5.55 -4.39
N PHE A 29 -1.53 -4.63 -4.00
CA PHE A 29 -0.11 -4.76 -4.38
C PHE A 29 0.55 -6.02 -3.81
N SER A 30 0.15 -6.45 -2.61
CA SER A 30 0.70 -7.66 -1.99
C SER A 30 0.00 -8.94 -2.45
N VAL A 31 -1.33 -8.88 -2.65
CA VAL A 31 -2.16 -10.06 -2.93
C VAL A 31 -2.20 -10.41 -4.41
N ALA A 32 -2.18 -9.41 -5.29
CA ALA A 32 -2.28 -9.63 -6.74
C ALA A 32 -0.99 -9.26 -7.47
N LEU A 33 -0.44 -8.06 -7.24
CA LEU A 33 0.71 -7.58 -8.02
C LEU A 33 1.96 -8.42 -7.77
N VAL A 34 2.41 -8.58 -6.52
CA VAL A 34 3.65 -9.32 -6.22
C VAL A 34 3.61 -10.76 -6.74
N PRO A 35 2.55 -11.55 -6.52
CA PRO A 35 2.44 -12.88 -7.11
C PRO A 35 2.47 -12.87 -8.64
N THR A 36 1.82 -11.89 -9.28
CA THR A 36 1.82 -11.74 -10.75
C THR A 36 3.21 -11.43 -11.30
N LEU A 37 3.96 -10.57 -10.62
CA LEU A 37 5.31 -10.19 -11.03
C LEU A 37 6.29 -11.37 -11.00
N ILE A 38 6.10 -12.32 -10.08
CA ILE A 38 6.98 -13.47 -9.91
C ILE A 38 6.46 -14.74 -10.60
N LEU A 39 5.42 -14.63 -11.44
CA LEU A 39 4.84 -15.78 -12.13
C LEU A 39 5.91 -16.55 -12.93
N PRO A 40 5.93 -17.90 -12.83
CA PRO A 40 6.80 -18.73 -13.67
C PRO A 40 6.42 -18.58 -15.15
N GLY A 41 7.42 -18.66 -16.03
CA GLY A 41 7.19 -18.63 -17.47
C GLY A 41 6.37 -19.85 -17.92
N ALA A 42 5.58 -19.69 -18.99
CA ALA A 42 4.64 -20.70 -19.51
C ALA A 42 5.27 -22.09 -19.82
N THR A 43 6.60 -22.15 -19.93
CA THR A 43 7.37 -23.34 -20.27
C THR A 43 7.84 -24.15 -19.05
N SER A 44 7.72 -23.62 -17.82
CA SER A 44 8.08 -24.36 -16.60
C SER A 44 6.95 -25.28 -16.19
N LYS A 45 7.19 -26.59 -16.22
CA LYS A 45 6.29 -27.59 -15.62
C LYS A 45 5.99 -27.17 -14.19
N ARG A 46 4.70 -27.12 -13.81
CA ARG A 46 4.22 -26.83 -12.45
C ARG A 46 4.77 -27.88 -11.48
N THR A 47 5.98 -27.69 -11.00
CA THR A 47 6.53 -28.40 -9.86
C THR A 47 6.84 -27.34 -8.83
N PHE A 48 6.19 -27.45 -7.67
CA PHE A 48 6.43 -26.62 -6.49
C PHE A 48 7.77 -27.05 -5.87
N ASP A 49 8.85 -26.95 -6.65
CA ASP A 49 10.22 -27.14 -6.18
C ASP A 49 10.78 -25.77 -5.78
N SER A 50 11.68 -25.79 -4.80
CA SER A 50 12.53 -24.72 -4.30
C SER A 50 13.25 -23.87 -5.36
N SER A 51 13.27 -24.32 -6.62
CA SER A 51 13.83 -23.64 -7.80
C SER A 51 12.85 -22.69 -8.50
N PHE A 52 12.06 -21.93 -7.73
CA PHE A 52 11.08 -20.97 -8.25
C PHE A 52 11.77 -19.81 -8.99
N GLN A 53 11.97 -19.98 -10.31
CA GLN A 53 12.48 -18.96 -11.22
C GLN A 53 11.31 -18.25 -11.91
N PRO A 54 11.19 -16.91 -11.78
CA PRO A 54 10.21 -16.14 -12.52
C PRO A 54 10.44 -16.29 -14.03
N GLY A 55 9.36 -16.28 -14.81
CA GLY A 55 9.46 -16.32 -16.27
C GLY A 55 10.05 -15.07 -16.90
N THR A 56 10.12 -13.99 -16.12
CA THR A 56 10.54 -12.65 -16.53
C THR A 56 11.87 -12.31 -15.84
N PRO A 57 12.85 -11.69 -16.53
CA PRO A 57 14.09 -11.24 -15.91
C PRO A 57 13.82 -10.35 -14.68
N VAL A 58 14.58 -10.54 -13.61
CA VAL A 58 14.39 -9.81 -12.34
C VAL A 58 14.60 -8.31 -12.44
N SER A 59 15.40 -7.87 -13.40
CA SER A 59 15.57 -6.46 -13.77
C SER A 59 14.24 -5.83 -14.20
N HIS A 60 13.49 -6.53 -15.04
CA HIS A 60 12.18 -6.11 -15.52
C HIS A 60 11.13 -6.17 -14.40
N ILE A 61 11.17 -7.19 -13.54
CA ILE A 61 10.31 -7.29 -12.36
C ILE A 61 10.51 -6.09 -11.42
N ALA A 62 11.76 -5.72 -11.14
CA ALA A 62 12.08 -4.58 -10.29
C ALA A 62 11.57 -3.26 -10.89
N SER A 63 11.70 -3.07 -12.21
CA SER A 63 11.17 -1.91 -12.92
C SER A 63 9.63 -1.85 -12.88
N GLN A 64 8.93 -2.96 -13.14
CA GLN A 64 7.48 -3.04 -13.04
C GLN A 64 6.98 -2.73 -11.61
N TRP A 65 7.64 -3.29 -10.60
CA TRP A 65 7.35 -2.95 -9.21
C TRP A 65 7.60 -1.46 -8.93
N HIS A 66 8.70 -0.89 -9.41
CA HIS A 66 9.05 0.52 -9.18
C HIS A 66 8.03 1.45 -9.80
N HIS A 67 7.59 1.17 -11.02
CA HIS A 67 6.53 1.91 -11.69
C HIS A 67 5.22 1.87 -10.90
N ALA A 68 4.78 0.66 -10.50
CA ALA A 68 3.57 0.48 -9.71
C ALA A 68 3.66 1.20 -8.35
N TYR A 69 4.81 1.11 -7.66
CA TYR A 69 5.08 1.84 -6.43
C TYR A 69 5.02 3.36 -6.63
N GLY A 70 5.54 3.86 -7.75
CA GLY A 70 5.47 5.27 -8.13
C GLY A 70 4.04 5.80 -8.24
N ILE A 71 3.14 5.03 -8.89
CA ILE A 71 1.71 5.37 -8.98
C ILE A 71 1.11 5.50 -7.57
N GLY A 72 1.32 4.48 -6.72
CA GLY A 72 0.80 4.48 -5.36
C GLY A 72 1.35 5.63 -4.51
N LYS A 73 2.65 5.92 -4.61
CA LYS A 73 3.32 7.00 -3.87
C LYS A 73 2.75 8.38 -4.20
N SER A 74 2.30 8.59 -5.44
CA SER A 74 1.74 9.89 -5.87
C SER A 74 0.29 10.10 -5.43
N ILE A 75 -0.50 9.02 -5.34
CA ILE A 75 -1.96 9.11 -5.08
C ILE A 75 -2.28 8.93 -3.59
N VAL A 76 -1.70 7.91 -2.95
CA VAL A 76 -2.10 7.45 -1.62
C VAL A 76 -1.95 8.53 -0.53
N PRO A 77 -0.85 9.32 -0.45
CA PRO A 77 -0.71 10.32 0.61
C PRO A 77 -1.78 11.41 0.54
N LEU A 78 -2.10 11.90 -0.66
CA LEU A 78 -3.11 12.95 -0.84
C LEU A 78 -4.51 12.42 -0.49
N ALA A 79 -4.86 11.24 -1.00
CA ALA A 79 -6.13 10.60 -0.68
C ALA A 79 -6.27 10.34 0.84
N SER A 80 -5.20 9.86 1.49
CA SER A 80 -5.18 9.63 2.94
C SER A 80 -5.40 10.91 3.73
N LEU A 81 -4.80 12.03 3.30
CA LEU A 81 -4.97 13.33 3.94
C LEU A 81 -6.41 13.85 3.82
N ILE A 82 -7.01 13.71 2.63
CA ILE A 82 -8.41 14.11 2.39
C ILE A 82 -9.34 13.28 3.28
N THR A 83 -9.19 11.96 3.28
CA THR A 83 -10.01 11.06 4.10
C THR A 83 -9.83 11.33 5.61
N ALA A 84 -8.59 11.54 6.07
CA ALA A 84 -8.33 11.90 7.47
C ALA A 84 -8.96 13.25 7.85
N SER A 85 -8.99 14.22 6.93
CA SER A 85 -9.65 15.51 7.16
C SER A 85 -11.17 15.35 7.32
N VAL A 86 -11.80 14.49 6.50
CA VAL A 86 -13.22 14.15 6.63
C VAL A 86 -13.53 13.51 7.98
N TYR A 87 -12.70 12.56 8.43
CA TYR A 87 -12.87 11.95 9.75
C TYR A 87 -12.60 12.91 10.89
N THR A 88 -11.64 13.83 10.75
CA THR A 88 -11.40 14.87 11.76
C THR A 88 -12.59 15.82 11.87
N TYR A 89 -13.20 16.20 10.75
CA TYR A 89 -14.44 16.98 10.73
C TYR A 89 -15.58 16.24 11.45
N LEU A 90 -15.78 14.96 11.16
CA LEU A 90 -16.78 14.14 11.85
C LEU A 90 -16.50 14.03 13.36
N SER A 91 -15.24 13.83 13.75
CA SER A 91 -14.83 13.79 15.15
C SER A 91 -15.18 15.10 15.87
N TYR A 92 -14.82 16.24 15.27
CA TYR A 92 -15.14 17.55 15.81
C TYR A 92 -16.66 17.74 15.95
N HIS A 93 -17.43 17.37 14.94
CA HIS A 93 -18.88 17.52 14.93
C HIS A 93 -19.56 16.71 16.03
N PHE A 94 -19.24 15.42 16.16
CA PHE A 94 -19.83 14.56 17.19
C PHE A 94 -19.34 14.92 18.60
N ARG A 95 -18.19 15.56 18.74
CA ARG A 95 -17.65 16.01 20.03
C ARG A 95 -18.37 17.25 20.55
N GLN A 96 -18.85 18.12 19.67
CA GLN A 96 -19.58 19.32 20.07
C GLN A 96 -21.06 18.99 20.33
N GLY A 97 -21.50 19.19 21.57
CA GLY A 97 -22.93 19.23 21.88
C GLY A 97 -23.54 20.50 21.29
N THR A 98 -24.74 20.39 20.74
CA THR A 98 -25.56 21.55 20.37
C THR A 98 -26.57 21.84 21.48
N LEU A 99 -27.27 22.98 21.38
CA LEU A 99 -28.37 23.32 22.30
C LEU A 99 -29.49 22.26 22.33
N THR A 100 -29.59 21.42 21.29
CA THR A 100 -30.64 20.42 21.10
C THR A 100 -30.14 18.97 21.17
N ARG A 101 -28.83 18.73 21.27
CA ARG A 101 -28.25 17.37 21.26
C ARG A 101 -26.99 17.29 22.12
N GLN A 102 -26.95 16.31 23.02
CA GLN A 102 -25.74 15.97 23.76
C GLN A 102 -24.67 15.43 22.81
N GLY A 103 -23.43 15.92 22.94
CA GLY A 103 -22.30 15.41 22.16
C GLY A 103 -22.06 13.93 22.43
N ASN A 104 -21.64 13.19 21.39
CA ASN A 104 -21.30 11.78 21.49
C ASN A 104 -19.78 11.62 21.42
N VAL A 105 -19.16 11.62 22.59
CA VAL A 105 -17.70 11.53 22.76
C VAL A 105 -17.16 10.19 22.25
N VAL A 106 -17.94 9.11 22.35
CA VAL A 106 -17.53 7.78 21.89
C VAL A 106 -17.40 7.76 20.37
N ALA A 107 -18.42 8.20 19.64
CA ALA A 107 -18.38 8.34 18.19
C ALA A 107 -17.25 9.29 17.75
N ALA A 108 -17.09 10.41 18.46
CA ALA A 108 -16.02 11.36 18.18
C ALA A 108 -14.62 10.75 18.30
N ASN A 109 -14.38 9.95 19.35
CA ASN A 109 -13.10 9.27 19.56
C ASN A 109 -12.84 8.21 18.47
N TYR A 110 -13.86 7.46 18.06
CA TYR A 110 -13.73 6.50 16.96
C TYR A 110 -13.40 7.19 15.62
N TYR A 111 -14.04 8.33 15.30
CA TYR A 111 -13.66 9.10 14.11
C TYR A 111 -12.24 9.68 14.21
N LEU A 112 -11.80 10.09 15.40
CA LEU A 112 -10.42 10.54 15.58
C LEU A 112 -9.42 9.41 15.34
N LEU A 113 -9.68 8.22 15.90
CA LEU A 113 -8.88 7.03 15.64
C LEU A 113 -8.88 6.69 14.14
N ALA A 114 -10.04 6.77 13.47
CA ALA A 114 -10.14 6.55 12.04
C ALA A 114 -9.25 7.51 11.23
N ALA A 115 -9.18 8.79 11.61
CA ALA A 115 -8.30 9.76 10.98
C ALA A 115 -6.81 9.39 11.16
N LEU A 116 -6.40 9.05 12.40
CA LEU A 116 -5.03 8.68 12.73
C LEU A 116 -4.57 7.43 11.98
N PHE A 117 -5.40 6.38 11.98
CA PHE A 117 -5.13 5.14 11.27
C PHE A 117 -5.12 5.34 9.75
N THR A 118 -5.90 6.28 9.21
CA THR A 118 -5.87 6.57 7.77
C THR A 118 -4.57 7.25 7.33
N ILE A 119 -3.97 8.11 8.16
CA ILE A 119 -2.73 8.81 7.82
C ILE A 119 -1.45 8.05 8.22
N ALA A 120 -1.53 7.11 9.16
CA ALA A 120 -0.44 6.26 9.65
C ALA A 120 0.38 5.51 8.57
N PRO A 121 -0.16 5.11 7.40
CA PRO A 121 0.63 4.50 6.32
C PRO A 121 1.81 5.35 5.86
N VAL A 122 1.70 6.68 5.92
CA VAL A 122 2.75 7.61 5.46
C VAL A 122 4.00 7.52 6.35
N PRO A 123 3.94 7.78 7.68
CA PRO A 123 5.10 7.61 8.54
C PRO A 123 5.59 6.17 8.59
N PHE A 124 4.70 5.17 8.54
CA PHE A 124 5.11 3.75 8.45
C PHE A 124 6.00 3.48 7.23
N THR A 125 5.63 4.04 6.07
CA THR A 125 6.39 3.86 4.83
C THR A 125 7.77 4.51 4.92
N LEU A 126 7.85 5.72 5.51
CA LEU A 126 9.11 6.47 5.62
C LEU A 126 10.07 5.89 6.66
N LEU A 127 9.56 5.33 7.75
CA LEU A 127 10.37 4.81 8.85
C LEU A 127 10.74 3.34 8.65
N ILE A 128 9.78 2.49 8.24
CA ILE A 128 9.95 1.04 8.25
C ILE A 128 10.21 0.48 6.84
N MET A 129 9.47 0.95 5.82
CA MET A 129 9.62 0.40 4.46
C MET A 129 10.76 1.02 3.66
N LYS A 130 11.29 2.18 4.09
CA LYS A 130 12.33 2.93 3.36
C LYS A 130 13.57 2.09 3.00
N PRO A 131 14.16 1.25 3.87
CA PRO A 131 15.32 0.44 3.50
C PRO A 131 15.02 -0.54 2.37
N THR A 132 13.89 -1.26 2.45
CA THR A 132 13.47 -2.22 1.42
C THR A 132 13.12 -1.52 0.10
N ASN A 133 12.41 -0.38 0.19
CA ASN A 133 12.10 0.44 -0.98
C ASN A 133 13.38 0.91 -1.69
N ASN A 134 14.38 1.39 -0.94
CA ASN A 134 15.64 1.86 -1.52
C ASN A 134 16.38 0.76 -2.28
N LYS A 135 16.43 -0.47 -1.74
CA LYS A 135 17.08 -1.62 -2.41
C LYS A 135 16.38 -1.97 -3.73
N LEU A 136 15.06 -2.05 -3.73
CA LEU A 136 14.27 -2.35 -4.93
C LEU A 136 14.34 -1.22 -5.97
N ILE A 137 14.31 0.05 -5.54
CA ILE A 137 14.47 1.22 -6.42
C ILE A 137 15.87 1.23 -7.03
N ALA A 138 16.91 0.95 -6.25
CA ALA A 138 18.27 0.89 -6.77
C ALA A 138 18.39 -0.18 -7.86
N LYS A 139 17.85 -1.38 -7.63
CA LYS A 139 17.87 -2.45 -8.65
C LYS A 139 17.06 -2.08 -9.89
N ALA A 140 15.91 -1.43 -9.74
CA ALA A 140 15.11 -0.95 -10.87
C ALA A 140 15.87 0.07 -11.74
N LYS A 141 16.62 0.99 -11.12
CA LYS A 141 17.45 1.96 -11.84
C LYS A 141 18.67 1.31 -12.52
N SER A 142 19.31 0.35 -11.85
CA SER A 142 20.41 -0.43 -12.45
C SER A 142 19.92 -1.22 -13.67
N ALA A 143 18.73 -1.82 -13.58
CA ALA A 143 18.10 -2.54 -14.68
C ALA A 143 17.84 -1.67 -15.92
N GLU A 144 17.37 -0.44 -15.72
CA GLU A 144 17.16 0.53 -16.81
C GLU A 144 18.49 0.93 -17.48
N THR A 145 19.56 1.03 -16.69
CA THR A 145 20.90 1.39 -17.18
C THR A 145 21.58 0.23 -17.89
N GLU A 146 21.45 -0.99 -17.36
CA GLU A 146 22.03 -2.21 -17.91
C GLU A 146 21.29 -2.70 -19.16
N GLY A 147 19.98 -2.48 -19.27
CA GLY A 147 19.20 -2.77 -20.49
C GLY A 147 19.69 -2.00 -21.73
N LEU A 148 20.43 -0.92 -21.53
CA LEU A 148 21.10 -0.14 -22.60
C LEU A 148 22.48 -0.69 -22.99
N VAL A 149 23.07 -1.60 -22.19
CA VAL A 149 24.47 -2.04 -22.30
C VAL A 149 24.64 -3.57 -22.44
N ALA A 150 23.69 -4.36 -21.94
CA ALA A 150 23.86 -5.80 -21.66
C ALA A 150 23.59 -6.75 -22.85
N GLN A 151 24.18 -6.48 -24.02
CA GLN A 151 24.22 -7.45 -25.11
C GLN A 151 25.53 -8.27 -25.17
N LYS A 152 26.44 -8.16 -24.19
CA LYS A 152 27.76 -8.82 -24.26
C LYS A 152 28.14 -9.61 -23.01
N GLU A 153 28.50 -10.87 -23.29
CA GLU A 153 29.24 -11.88 -22.50
C GLU A 153 28.58 -12.49 -21.25
N LYS A 154 28.04 -13.69 -21.45
CA LYS A 154 27.71 -14.65 -20.38
C LYS A 154 28.93 -15.50 -20.06
N ASP A 155 29.73 -15.09 -19.08
CA ASP A 155 30.67 -15.96 -18.39
C ASP A 155 29.98 -16.68 -17.22
N VAL A 156 30.51 -17.84 -16.80
CA VAL A 156 30.02 -18.62 -15.65
C VAL A 156 29.95 -17.77 -14.37
N GLN A 157 30.91 -16.85 -14.20
CA GLN A 157 30.91 -15.90 -13.08
C GLN A 157 29.78 -14.87 -13.17
N GLY A 158 29.36 -14.51 -14.38
CA GLY A 158 28.21 -13.64 -14.64
C GLY A 158 26.88 -14.32 -14.33
N GLU A 159 26.74 -15.61 -14.66
CA GLU A 159 25.54 -16.40 -14.36
C GLU A 159 25.36 -16.60 -12.84
N LEU A 160 26.43 -16.89 -12.10
CA LEU A 160 26.38 -16.99 -10.64
C LEU A 160 25.97 -15.67 -9.97
N ARG A 161 26.48 -14.54 -10.48
CA ARG A 161 26.10 -13.20 -9.99
C ARG A 161 24.63 -12.90 -10.30
N ALA A 162 24.16 -13.22 -11.50
CA ALA A 162 22.76 -13.06 -11.89
C ALA A 162 21.82 -13.88 -10.98
N SER A 163 22.15 -15.15 -10.73
CA SER A 163 21.34 -16.02 -9.85
C SER A 163 21.26 -15.49 -8.41
N ARG A 164 22.37 -14.96 -7.88
CA ARG A 164 22.36 -14.32 -6.55
C ARG A 164 21.48 -13.08 -6.52
N ASP A 165 21.61 -12.21 -7.52
CA ASP A 165 20.80 -11.00 -7.65
C ASP A 165 19.30 -11.33 -7.74
N GLU A 166 18.95 -12.41 -8.45
CA GLU A 166 17.57 -12.90 -8.52
C GLU A 166 17.02 -13.28 -7.14
N ALA A 167 17.78 -14.07 -6.38
CA ALA A 167 17.39 -14.48 -5.03
C ALA A 167 17.23 -13.27 -4.08
N GLU A 168 18.13 -12.28 -4.18
CA GLU A 168 18.07 -11.06 -3.38
C GLU A 168 16.81 -10.23 -3.70
N VAL A 169 16.51 -10.00 -4.98
CA VAL A 169 15.30 -9.25 -5.40
C VAL A 169 14.02 -9.96 -4.94
N GLN A 170 13.93 -11.27 -5.10
CA GLN A 170 12.79 -12.03 -4.60
C GLN A 170 12.63 -11.90 -3.08
N SER A 171 13.74 -11.96 -2.33
CA SER A 171 13.71 -11.80 -0.88
C SER A 171 13.19 -10.41 -0.46
N TRP A 172 13.60 -9.37 -1.19
CA TRP A 172 13.17 -8.00 -0.94
C TRP A 172 11.70 -7.80 -1.31
N LEU A 173 11.22 -8.37 -2.42
CA LEU A 173 9.80 -8.33 -2.81
C LEU A 173 8.92 -9.07 -1.79
N LYS A 174 9.35 -10.24 -1.29
CA LYS A 174 8.64 -10.96 -0.23
C LYS A 174 8.56 -10.13 1.05
N THR A 175 9.68 -9.54 1.46
CA THR A 175 9.75 -8.66 2.64
C THR A 175 8.85 -7.43 2.45
N TRP A 176 8.94 -6.78 1.29
CA TRP A 176 8.14 -5.63 0.93
C TRP A 176 6.64 -5.96 0.94
N SER A 177 6.26 -7.10 0.36
CA SER A 177 4.87 -7.56 0.32
C SER A 177 4.29 -7.72 1.73
N ARG A 178 5.04 -8.34 2.65
CA ARG A 178 4.63 -8.48 4.06
C ARG A 178 4.45 -7.13 4.74
N LEU A 179 5.41 -6.22 4.58
CA LEU A 179 5.30 -4.87 5.14
C LEU A 179 4.14 -4.08 4.54
N ASN A 180 3.89 -4.26 3.24
CA ASN A 180 2.80 -3.60 2.55
C ASN A 180 1.41 -4.12 2.98
N VAL A 181 1.29 -5.40 3.38
CA VAL A 181 0.08 -5.90 4.04
C VAL A 181 -0.17 -5.13 5.33
N VAL A 182 0.83 -5.01 6.20
CA VAL A 182 0.72 -4.23 7.45
C VAL A 182 0.33 -2.78 7.14
N ARG A 183 0.92 -2.18 6.10
CA ARG A 183 0.56 -0.84 5.62
C ARG A 183 -0.92 -0.72 5.27
N GLY A 184 -1.49 -1.72 4.59
CA GLY A 184 -2.90 -1.76 4.20
C GLY A 184 -3.86 -2.00 5.36
N LEU A 185 -3.40 -2.59 6.47
CA LEU A 185 -4.22 -2.80 7.67
C LEU A 185 -4.53 -1.50 8.39
N PHE A 186 -3.67 -0.48 8.32
CA PHE A 186 -3.94 0.82 8.96
C PHE A 186 -5.25 1.46 8.46
N PRO A 187 -5.44 1.76 7.16
CA PRO A 187 -6.70 2.33 6.68
C PRO A 187 -7.88 1.37 6.87
N LEU A 188 -7.68 0.05 6.86
CA LEU A 188 -8.72 -0.93 7.16
C LEU A 188 -9.24 -0.79 8.60
N VAL A 189 -8.33 -0.69 9.58
CA VAL A 189 -8.69 -0.39 10.97
C VAL A 189 -9.40 0.95 11.05
N GLY A 190 -8.95 1.95 10.27
CA GLY A 190 -9.65 3.24 10.18
C GLY A 190 -11.09 3.11 9.68
N THR A 191 -11.34 2.30 8.66
CA THR A 191 -12.70 1.99 8.17
C THR A 191 -13.55 1.33 9.26
N ILE A 192 -12.99 0.37 9.99
CA ILE A 192 -13.69 -0.31 11.10
C ILE A 192 -14.03 0.68 12.21
N CYS A 193 -13.09 1.53 12.64
CA CYS A 193 -13.36 2.57 13.62
C CYS A 193 -14.48 3.51 13.17
N ALA A 194 -14.47 3.95 11.91
CA ALA A 194 -15.52 4.80 11.37
C ALA A 194 -16.89 4.11 11.33
N ALA A 195 -16.93 2.80 11.04
CA ALA A 195 -18.16 2.02 11.11
C ALA A 195 -18.67 1.88 12.55
N MET A 196 -17.78 1.63 13.51
CA MET A 196 -18.13 1.59 14.94
C MET A 196 -18.70 2.94 15.42
N ALA A 197 -18.15 4.06 14.94
CA ALA A 197 -18.65 5.40 15.26
C ALA A 197 -20.09 5.65 14.78
N ILE A 198 -20.52 4.98 13.71
CA ILE A 198 -21.91 5.09 13.20
C ILE A 198 -22.88 4.33 14.11
N ILE A 199 -22.42 3.22 14.69
CA ILE A 199 -23.25 2.32 15.49
C ILE A 199 -23.32 2.76 16.97
N SER A 200 -22.32 3.53 17.45
CA SER A 200 -22.23 4.02 18.82
C SER A 200 -23.03 5.30 19.06
#